data_AF-M0GQJ1-F1
#
_entry.id   AF-M0GQJ1-F1
#
_cell.length_a   1.000
_cell.length_b   1.000
_cell.length_c   1.000
_cell.angle_alpha   90.00
_cell.angle_beta   90.00
_cell.angle_gamma   90.00
#
_symmetry.space_group_name_H-M   'P 1'
#
loop_
_entity.id
_entity.type
_entity.pdbx_description
1 polymer ?
#
loop_
_entity_poly.entity_id
_entity_poly.type
_entity_poly.pdbx_seq_one_letter_code
_entity_poly.pdbx_strand_id
1 'polypeptide(L)' 'MSRAPSPEAEDDRDGDGEWRFGVDDVGPDGIVDDEPEIEQLPIEPGSPRAENVAFVFLGVLLAVGLIVITVFPGAV' A
#
# COMPACT_ATOMS: atom_id res chain seq x y z
N MET A 1 -25.93 -16.18 50.77
CA MET A 1 -26.42 -16.41 49.40
C MET A 1 -27.08 -15.13 48.92
N SER A 2 -26.30 -14.23 48.34
CA SER A 2 -26.79 -12.96 47.79
C SER A 2 -27.16 -13.19 46.32
N ARG A 3 -28.36 -12.75 45.97
CA ARG A 3 -29.05 -12.98 44.70
C ARG A 3 -28.22 -12.45 43.52
N ALA A 4 -28.01 -13.28 42.51
CA ALA A 4 -27.38 -12.91 41.24
C ALA A 4 -28.19 -11.81 40.54
N PRO A 5 -27.54 -10.87 39.82
CA PRO A 5 -28.26 -9.95 38.95
C PRO A 5 -28.84 -10.70 37.73
N SER A 6 -30.08 -10.34 37.38
CA SER A 6 -30.87 -10.86 36.26
C SER A 6 -30.19 -10.57 34.91
N PRO A 7 -30.28 -11.47 33.91
CA PRO A 7 -29.82 -11.21 32.56
C PRO A 7 -30.95 -10.51 31.79
N GLU A 8 -31.19 -9.24 32.10
CA GLU A 8 -32.12 -8.39 31.33
C GLU A 8 -31.40 -7.10 30.95
N ALA A 9 -30.45 -7.26 30.03
CA ALA A 9 -30.05 -6.25 29.07
C ALA A 9 -29.66 -7.02 27.81
N GLU A 10 -30.70 -7.50 27.12
CA GLU A 10 -30.64 -7.79 25.69
C GLU A 10 -30.15 -6.53 24.99
N ASP A 11 -28.86 -6.47 24.67
CA ASP A 11 -28.33 -5.69 23.56
C ASP A 11 -27.31 -6.57 22.81
N ASP A 12 -27.82 -7.72 22.38
CA ASP A 12 -27.25 -8.53 21.32
C ASP A 12 -27.47 -7.81 19.97
N ARG A 13 -26.69 -6.75 19.74
CA ARG A 13 -26.41 -6.23 18.40
C ARG A 13 -24.90 -6.12 18.23
N ASP A 14 -24.31 -7.26 17.89
CA ASP A 14 -23.24 -7.41 16.91
C ASP A 14 -22.10 -6.35 16.94
N GLY A 15 -21.56 -6.08 18.12
CA GLY A 15 -20.25 -5.46 18.26
C GLY A 15 -19.20 -6.56 18.35
N ASP A 16 -18.50 -6.80 17.26
CA ASP A 16 -17.28 -7.59 17.16
C ASP A 16 -16.21 -7.13 18.16
N GLY A 17 -16.29 -7.66 19.39
CA GLY A 17 -15.48 -7.28 20.56
C GLY A 17 -13.96 -7.52 20.48
N GLU A 18 -13.39 -7.57 19.28
CA GLU A 18 -11.96 -7.65 19.00
C GLU A 18 -11.46 -6.49 18.10
N TRP A 19 -12.35 -5.86 17.32
CA TRP A 19 -11.97 -4.82 16.37
C TRP A 19 -12.25 -3.42 16.91
N ARG A 20 -11.38 -2.49 16.53
CA ARG A 20 -11.49 -1.09 16.99
C ARG A 20 -12.68 -0.35 16.38
N PHE A 21 -13.25 -0.86 15.30
CA PHE A 21 -14.38 -0.29 14.55
C PHE A 21 -15.27 -1.42 14.06
N GLY A 22 -16.58 -1.23 14.14
CA GLY A 22 -17.56 -2.17 13.56
C GLY A 22 -17.67 -1.98 12.05
N VAL A 23 -18.30 -2.94 11.36
CA VAL A 23 -18.51 -2.89 9.89
C VAL A 23 -19.32 -1.66 9.47
N ASP A 24 -20.30 -1.25 10.29
CA ASP A 24 -21.12 -0.08 10.03
C ASP A 24 -20.35 1.25 10.20
N ASP A 25 -19.24 1.25 10.94
CA ASP A 25 -18.41 2.44 11.17
C ASP A 25 -17.47 2.76 10.00
N VAL A 26 -17.25 1.81 9.08
CA VAL A 26 -16.30 1.91 7.94
C VAL A 26 -16.98 1.88 6.57
N GLY A 27 -18.29 2.15 6.51
CA GLY A 27 -19.06 2.24 5.26
C GLY A 27 -18.91 3.57 4.52
N PRO A 28 -19.63 3.76 3.39
CA PRO A 28 -19.68 5.05 2.68
C PRO A 28 -20.18 6.22 3.54
N ASP A 29 -20.95 5.92 4.59
CA ASP A 29 -21.43 6.86 5.61
C ASP A 29 -20.68 6.69 6.95
N GLY A 30 -19.54 5.99 6.95
CA GLY A 30 -18.71 5.71 8.11
C GLY A 30 -17.99 6.95 8.65
N ILE A 31 -17.29 6.79 9.77
CA ILE A 31 -16.47 7.86 10.35
C ILE A 31 -15.27 8.08 9.43
N VAL A 32 -15.33 9.11 8.60
CA VAL A 32 -14.22 9.55 7.76
C VAL A 32 -13.42 10.57 8.57
N ASP A 33 -12.18 10.24 8.94
CA ASP A 33 -11.24 11.26 9.39
C ASP A 33 -10.99 12.23 8.22
N ASP A 34 -11.10 13.54 8.43
CA ASP A 34 -10.84 14.59 7.42
C ASP A 34 -9.37 14.64 6.92
N GLU A 35 -8.56 13.64 7.32
CA GLU A 35 -7.19 13.47 6.89
C GLU A 35 -7.20 12.78 5.51
N PRO A 36 -6.47 13.31 4.52
CA PRO A 36 -6.46 12.72 3.19
C PRO A 36 -6.01 11.26 3.30
N GLU A 37 -6.86 10.34 2.83
CA GLU A 37 -6.51 8.93 2.77
C GLU A 37 -5.13 8.81 2.09
N ILE A 38 -4.19 8.15 2.75
CA ILE A 38 -2.79 8.04 2.30
C ILE A 38 -2.74 7.48 0.86
N GLU A 39 -3.74 6.67 0.47
CA GLU A 39 -3.91 6.09 -0.86
C GLU A 39 -4.24 7.12 -1.96
N GLN A 40 -4.75 8.30 -1.60
CA GLN A 40 -5.12 9.38 -2.53
C GLN A 40 -4.01 10.42 -2.72
N LEU A 41 -2.95 10.37 -1.91
CA LEU A 41 -1.81 11.28 -2.04
C LEU A 41 -0.90 10.85 -3.21
N PRO A 42 -0.48 11.78 -4.09
CA PRO A 42 0.54 11.48 -5.08
C PRO A 42 1.81 10.95 -4.43
N ILE A 43 2.33 9.82 -4.91
CA ILE A 43 3.61 9.29 -4.43
C ILE A 43 4.71 10.27 -4.86
N GLU A 44 5.41 10.87 -3.89
CA GLU A 44 6.54 11.74 -4.20
C GLU A 44 7.70 10.90 -4.78
N PRO A 45 8.14 11.17 -6.02
CA PRO A 45 9.29 10.49 -6.58
C PRO A 45 10.55 10.95 -5.86
N GLY A 46 11.20 10.02 -5.15
CA GLY A 46 12.51 10.27 -4.55
C GLY A 46 13.64 10.31 -5.59
N SER A 47 14.79 10.86 -5.19
CA SER A 47 16.02 10.77 -5.99
C SER A 47 16.54 9.33 -6.01
N PRO A 48 16.92 8.79 -7.18
CA PRO A 48 17.49 7.45 -7.25
C PRO A 48 18.85 7.40 -6.55
N ARG A 49 19.15 6.27 -5.90
CA ARG A 49 20.49 6.01 -5.35
C ARG A 49 21.50 5.85 -6.46
N ALA A 50 22.77 6.15 -6.19
CA ALA A 50 23.85 6.06 -7.17
C ALA A 50 23.99 4.64 -7.75
N GLU A 51 23.79 3.61 -6.93
CA GLU A 51 23.83 2.20 -7.35
C GLU A 51 22.75 1.89 -8.38
N ASN A 52 21.52 2.36 -8.16
CA ASN A 52 20.40 2.15 -9.08
C ASN A 52 20.68 2.81 -10.43
N VAL A 53 21.21 4.04 -10.40
CA VAL A 53 21.61 4.77 -11.61
C VAL A 53 22.70 4.00 -12.37
N ALA A 54 23.70 3.46 -11.66
CA ALA A 54 24.76 2.66 -12.27
C ALA A 54 24.21 1.40 -12.98
N PHE A 55 23.27 0.69 -12.36
CA PHE A 55 22.65 -0.49 -12.98
C PHE A 55 21.83 -0.14 -14.24
N VAL A 56 21.12 0.99 -14.24
CA VAL A 56 20.39 1.45 -15.44
C VAL A 56 21.38 1.75 -16.57
N PHE A 57 22.46 2.49 -16.30
CA PHE A 57 23.48 2.77 -17.32
C PHE A 57 24.15 1.50 -17.84
N LEU A 58 24.46 0.55 -16.96
CA LEU A 58 25.01 -0.75 -17.36
C LEU A 58 24.07 -1.48 -18.33
N GLY A 59 22.77 -1.50 -18.04
CA GLY A 59 21.76 -2.10 -18.91
C GLY A 59 21.66 -1.39 -20.26
N VAL A 60 21.68 -0.05 -20.28
CA VAL A 60 21.68 0.74 -21.51
C VAL A 60 22.91 0.46 -22.36
N LEU A 61 24.10 0.48 -21.76
CA LEU A 61 25.36 0.21 -22.46
C LEU A 61 25.37 -1.21 -23.04
N LEU A 62 24.87 -2.20 -22.30
CA LEU A 62 24.77 -3.57 -22.79
C LEU A 62 23.79 -3.70 -23.95
N ALA A 63 22.60 -3.08 -23.84
CA ALA A 63 21.60 -3.10 -24.91
C ALA A 63 22.14 -2.42 -26.18
N VAL A 64 22.73 -1.24 -26.05
CA VAL A 64 23.35 -0.53 -27.18
C VAL A 64 24.50 -1.34 -27.76
N GLY A 65 25.37 -1.91 -26.93
CA GLY A 65 26.47 -2.76 -27.39
C GLY A 65 25.99 -3.97 -28.19
N LEU A 66 24.94 -4.65 -27.73
CA LEU A 66 24.32 -5.76 -28.47
C LEU A 66 23.73 -5.30 -29.80
N ILE A 67 23.03 -4.17 -29.83
CA ILE A 67 22.48 -3.60 -31.07
C ILE A 67 23.61 -3.30 -32.05
N VAL A 68 24.70 -2.66 -31.60
CA VAL A 68 25.85 -2.33 -32.44
C VAL A 68 26.46 -3.60 -33.01
N ILE A 69 26.75 -4.61 -32.19
CA ILE A 69 27.37 -5.87 -32.63
C ILE A 69 26.48 -6.63 -33.60
N THR A 70 25.17 -6.68 -33.34
CA THR A 70 24.25 -7.53 -34.12
C THR A 70 23.76 -6.88 -35.40
N VAL A 71 23.51 -5.57 -35.38
CA VAL A 71 22.99 -4.81 -36.52
C VAL A 71 24.13 -4.27 -37.38
N PHE A 72 25.27 -3.94 -36.78
CA PHE A 72 26.42 -3.32 -37.45
C PHE A 72 27.70 -4.15 -37.23
N PRO A 73 27.81 -5.36 -37.83
CA PRO A 73 28.91 -6.29 -37.58
C PRO A 73 30.30 -5.79 -38.01
N GLY A 74 30.39 -4.64 -38.69
CA GLY A 74 31.66 -3.98 -39.07
C GLY A 74 31.96 -2.69 -38.31
N ALA A 75 31.16 -2.34 -37.29
CA ALA A 75 31.35 -1.15 -36.46
C ALA A 75 32.26 -1.39 -35.24
N VAL A 76 32.78 -2.61 -35.08
CA VAL A 76 33.67 -3.05 -34.00
C VAL A 76 34.95 -3.60 -34.60
#